data_AF-A0A1G9DMA5-F1
#
_entry.id   AF-A0A1G9DMA5-F1
#
_cell.length_a   1.000
_cell.length_b   1.000
_cell.length_c   1.000
_cell.angle_alpha   90.00
_cell.angle_beta   90.00
_cell.angle_gamma   90.00
#
_symmetry.space_group_name_H-M   'P 1'
#
loop_
_entity.id
_entity.type
_entity.pdbx_description
1 polymer ?
#
loop_
_entity_poly.entity_id
_entity_poly.type
_entity_poly.pdbx_seq_one_letter_code
_entity_poly.pdbx_strand_id
1 'polypeptide(L)'
;MKKKLLLLTAVILGLTAGPLAVGPAFAEDAPTAPPATSPAATPTETPAETPTPTGSAPAPAGPVPEGTATPTATAKATAEQTLPLVEPTPTPTNKPTPPPVVVQGPIETKWTALKAAAGALGAPTAKQVCSLGVCSQTFEGGVIFWTSATGAHPVLRTEGHTGPRWHAKGGLALFGYPVTDETAVSGGTIQKFSSGRILAWTGTRLLEFSAINGIGSRWVAAGGEAVLGLPVTAEACGLKASGCFQQFDKGFIYWAPGTGGHVVRGGILGRWKAGGAQNSLLGYPLTEETCGLTARGCVQRFQGGSIFYSPATGAHVTRGAIGSRYSAAGASRSMLGYPLTSETCGQPAGGCVQRFQGGSIYWSPTTGAWISGRGIDSRFVSAGGLGGSLGYPIASERCVAAACAQSYQGGEITWSKTAGTRLYGRSECHKLNNGQAKYPTYGANRVLLTWTSGYGESHATNMYCMKVAGAYVPDWRTDGYVGKSGFKRPGVPSGPTRNLYSPTGSFSVTEAFGLGNPGTKLSYRTLNPRSRWGGNPWTPTYNKYHESSSWVGWDENMWWFASGGYYRQGVVINYNRPKIVQDAGFAIFLHMNKVPTAGCISLDDWAVVDYIRKSTPGDRIIMGTYGALFR
;
A
#
# COMPACT_ATOMS: atom_id res chain seq x y z
N MET A 1 47.98 46.93 0.41
CA MET A 1 47.24 46.55 -0.82
C MET A 1 45.77 46.35 -0.42
N LYS A 2 44.91 47.38 -0.30
CA LYS A 2 44.04 48.02 -1.32
C LYS A 2 43.44 46.96 -2.28
N LYS A 3 42.14 46.62 -2.32
CA LYS A 3 40.85 47.35 -2.45
C LYS A 3 39.72 46.30 -2.23
N LYS A 4 38.44 46.55 -1.96
CA LYS A 4 37.60 47.74 -1.65
C LYS A 4 36.26 47.18 -1.15
N LEU A 5 35.76 47.78 -0.07
CA LEU A 5 34.36 47.76 0.37
C LEU A 5 33.55 48.74 -0.50
N LEU A 6 32.34 48.39 -0.93
CA LEU A 6 31.32 49.37 -1.32
C LEU A 6 29.92 48.87 -0.97
N LEU A 7 29.19 49.77 -0.30
CA LEU A 7 27.82 49.71 0.18
C LEU A 7 26.92 50.52 -0.80
N LEU A 8 25.60 50.41 -0.62
CA LEU A 8 24.46 51.09 -1.30
C LEU A 8 24.02 50.42 -2.62
N THR A 9 22.73 50.25 -2.95
CA THR A 9 21.51 50.97 -2.53
C THR A 9 20.27 50.09 -2.78
N ALA A 10 19.26 50.21 -1.94
CA ALA A 10 17.91 49.70 -2.20
C ALA A 10 17.20 50.53 -3.28
N VAL A 11 16.54 49.86 -4.23
CA VAL A 11 15.50 50.45 -5.08
C VAL A 11 14.27 49.55 -5.00
N ILE A 12 13.21 50.11 -4.43
CA ILE A 12 11.85 49.59 -4.43
C ILE A 12 11.22 50.00 -5.76
N LEU A 13 10.84 49.04 -6.60
CA LEU A 13 9.80 49.24 -7.61
C LEU A 13 8.85 48.04 -7.54
N GLY A 14 7.60 48.33 -7.15
CA GLY A 14 6.51 47.36 -7.22
C GLY A 14 6.06 47.13 -8.66
N LEU A 15 5.62 45.91 -8.95
CA LEU A 15 4.70 45.59 -10.04
C LEU A 15 4.04 44.23 -9.76
N THR A 16 2.75 44.34 -9.41
CA THR A 16 1.62 43.47 -9.78
C THR A 16 1.78 41.95 -9.70
N ALA A 17 0.98 41.38 -8.79
CA ALA A 17 0.63 39.97 -8.70
C ALA A 17 -0.12 39.47 -9.95
N GLY A 18 0.28 38.31 -10.44
CA GLY A 18 -0.49 37.42 -11.32
C GLY A 18 -0.18 35.97 -10.92
N PRO A 19 -1.19 35.08 -10.79
CA PRO A 19 -0.99 33.76 -10.19
C PRO A 19 -0.29 32.81 -11.15
N LEU A 20 0.82 32.23 -10.71
CA LEU A 20 1.47 31.09 -11.37
C LEU A 20 0.65 29.82 -11.10
N ALA A 21 0.15 29.23 -12.17
CA ALA A 21 -0.42 27.89 -12.17
C ALA A 21 0.67 26.85 -11.86
N VAL A 22 0.43 26.04 -10.85
CA VAL A 22 1.26 24.88 -10.49
C VAL A 22 0.99 23.77 -11.50
N GLY A 23 1.93 23.57 -12.42
CA GLY A 23 1.99 22.36 -13.24
C GLY A 23 2.69 21.22 -12.45
N PRO A 24 2.25 19.96 -12.56
CA PRO A 24 2.93 18.84 -11.92
C PRO A 24 4.23 18.52 -12.67
N ALA A 25 5.33 18.49 -11.92
CA ALA A 25 6.62 18.02 -12.41
C ALA A 25 6.55 16.50 -12.68
N PHE A 26 6.78 16.12 -13.92
CA PHE A 26 7.09 14.75 -14.32
C PHE A 26 8.58 14.52 -14.07
N ALA A 27 8.92 13.58 -13.18
CA ALA A 27 10.27 13.07 -13.04
C ALA A 27 10.51 12.02 -14.14
N GLU A 28 11.50 12.28 -15.00
CA GLU A 28 12.05 11.33 -15.96
C GLU A 28 13.09 10.45 -15.24
N ASP A 29 12.84 9.13 -15.15
CA ASP A 29 13.83 8.17 -14.70
C ASP A 29 14.69 7.68 -15.88
N ALA A 30 16.00 7.88 -15.77
CA ALA A 30 17.02 7.35 -16.67
C ALA A 30 17.28 5.84 -16.40
N PRO A 31 17.68 5.04 -17.40
CA PRO A 31 17.80 3.59 -17.26
C PRO A 31 19.12 3.18 -16.59
N THR A 32 19.03 2.43 -15.49
CA THR A 32 20.17 1.76 -14.84
C THR A 32 20.40 0.36 -15.42
N ALA A 33 21.68 0.05 -15.62
CA ALA A 33 22.22 -1.19 -16.21
C ALA A 33 21.98 -2.44 -15.33
N PRO A 34 21.95 -3.65 -15.92
CA PRO A 34 21.71 -4.90 -15.18
C PRO A 34 22.96 -5.38 -14.43
N PRO A 35 22.85 -6.00 -13.23
CA PRO A 35 23.97 -6.64 -12.58
C PRO A 35 24.19 -8.08 -13.07
N ALA A 36 25.46 -8.48 -13.00
CA ALA A 36 26.04 -9.71 -13.52
C ALA A 36 25.57 -10.99 -12.80
N THR A 37 25.53 -12.07 -13.58
CA THR A 37 25.32 -13.47 -13.19
C THR A 37 26.55 -14.09 -12.53
N SER A 38 26.35 -14.93 -11.52
CA SER A 38 27.29 -15.99 -11.11
C SER A 38 26.54 -17.18 -10.46
N PRO A 39 27.12 -18.40 -10.47
CA PRO A 39 26.38 -19.63 -10.79
C PRO A 39 25.89 -20.48 -9.60
N ALA A 40 25.10 -21.48 -9.99
CA ALA A 40 24.39 -22.49 -9.21
C ALA A 40 25.26 -23.33 -8.26
N ALA A 41 24.67 -23.74 -7.14
CA ALA A 41 25.12 -24.84 -6.31
C ALA A 41 24.13 -26.02 -6.39
N THR A 42 24.68 -27.19 -6.70
CA THR A 42 24.06 -28.52 -6.85
C THR A 42 23.54 -29.08 -5.50
N PRO A 43 22.48 -29.92 -5.48
CA PRO A 43 21.95 -30.51 -4.26
C PRO A 43 22.65 -31.81 -3.88
N THR A 44 22.69 -32.12 -2.59
CA THR A 44 23.09 -33.43 -2.05
C THR A 44 21.88 -34.09 -1.39
N GLU A 45 21.39 -35.18 -1.99
CA GLU A 45 20.53 -36.20 -1.37
C GLU A 45 21.34 -36.97 -0.30
N THR A 46 20.76 -37.52 0.77
CA THR A 46 20.20 -38.91 0.89
C THR A 46 20.05 -39.20 2.41
N PRO A 47 19.39 -40.28 2.90
CA PRO A 47 18.02 -40.78 2.70
C PRO A 47 17.20 -40.87 4.02
N ALA A 48 15.92 -41.23 3.87
CA ALA A 48 15.02 -41.69 4.92
C ALA A 48 15.23 -43.18 5.28
N GLU A 49 14.97 -43.55 6.53
CA GLU A 49 14.72 -44.93 6.97
C GLU A 49 13.46 -44.98 7.87
N THR A 50 12.68 -46.06 7.72
CA THR A 50 11.34 -46.34 8.31
C THR A 50 11.45 -47.65 9.16
N PRO A 51 10.39 -48.23 9.79
CA PRO A 51 9.91 -48.05 11.18
C PRO A 51 9.91 -49.31 12.12
N THR A 52 9.54 -49.07 13.41
CA THR A 52 8.79 -49.94 14.41
C THR A 52 9.46 -51.16 15.09
N PRO A 53 8.90 -51.77 16.20
CA PRO A 53 8.03 -51.33 17.31
C PRO A 53 8.45 -51.87 18.73
N THR A 54 7.53 -51.82 19.73
CA THR A 54 7.44 -52.54 21.05
C THR A 54 7.93 -51.75 22.28
N GLY A 55 7.23 -51.56 23.42
CA GLY A 55 5.89 -51.91 23.94
C GLY A 55 5.74 -51.46 25.43
N SER A 56 4.48 -51.24 25.87
CA SER A 56 3.90 -51.25 27.26
C SER A 56 4.49 -50.38 28.40
N ALA A 57 3.84 -49.29 28.87
CA ALA A 57 2.71 -49.14 29.83
C ALA A 57 3.17 -48.86 31.30
N PRO A 58 2.38 -48.25 32.24
CA PRO A 58 1.20 -47.36 32.15
C PRO A 58 1.28 -46.07 33.04
N ALA A 59 0.18 -45.30 33.01
CA ALA A 59 -0.09 -43.99 33.61
C ALA A 59 -0.17 -43.90 35.16
N PRO A 60 -0.34 -42.68 35.72
CA PRO A 60 -1.19 -42.50 36.90
C PRO A 60 -2.42 -41.64 36.63
N ALA A 61 -3.48 -42.02 37.33
CA ALA A 61 -4.83 -41.49 37.31
C ALA A 61 -4.97 -40.11 37.98
N GLY A 62 -5.91 -39.31 37.51
CA GLY A 62 -6.72 -38.43 38.38
C GLY A 62 -8.12 -39.04 38.55
N PRO A 63 -9.15 -38.25 38.87
CA PRO A 63 -9.36 -37.41 40.05
C PRO A 63 -10.69 -37.81 40.75
N VAL A 64 -10.95 -37.39 42.01
CA VAL A 64 -12.33 -37.42 42.57
C VAL A 64 -12.56 -36.25 43.57
N PRO A 65 -13.78 -35.67 43.66
CA PRO A 65 -14.07 -34.33 44.22
C PRO A 65 -15.06 -34.30 45.43
N GLU A 66 -15.42 -33.07 45.86
CA GLU A 66 -16.64 -32.58 46.59
C GLU A 66 -17.06 -33.27 47.90
N GLY A 67 -17.58 -32.63 48.96
CA GLY A 67 -18.16 -31.32 49.29
C GLY A 67 -19.03 -31.57 50.55
N THR A 68 -19.17 -30.67 51.54
CA THR A 68 -20.45 -30.00 51.92
C THR A 68 -20.36 -29.18 53.23
N ALA A 69 -21.22 -28.17 53.29
CA ALA A 69 -21.51 -27.10 54.26
C ALA A 69 -22.12 -27.57 55.63
N THR A 70 -21.73 -27.00 56.80
CA THR A 70 -22.35 -25.89 57.63
C THR A 70 -23.57 -26.31 58.51
N PRO A 71 -24.09 -25.58 59.54
CA PRO A 71 -23.57 -24.80 60.70
C PRO A 71 -24.04 -25.37 62.08
N THR A 72 -23.81 -24.69 63.22
CA THR A 72 -24.83 -24.21 64.21
C THR A 72 -24.19 -23.67 65.51
N ALA A 73 -24.75 -22.56 66.02
CA ALA A 73 -24.39 -21.83 67.23
C ALA A 73 -25.03 -22.38 68.51
N THR A 74 -24.45 -22.14 69.69
CA THR A 74 -25.20 -21.86 70.93
C THR A 74 -24.32 -21.16 71.98
N ALA A 75 -24.98 -20.49 72.93
CA ALA A 75 -24.50 -19.32 73.67
C ALA A 75 -24.18 -19.55 75.16
N LYS A 76 -23.57 -18.50 75.76
CA LYS A 76 -23.79 -17.92 77.11
C LYS A 76 -23.07 -18.46 78.37
N ALA A 77 -22.17 -17.61 78.88
CA ALA A 77 -22.02 -16.98 80.22
C ALA A 77 -22.03 -17.79 81.54
N THR A 78 -20.99 -17.58 82.38
CA THR A 78 -21.01 -17.05 83.78
C THR A 78 -19.56 -17.06 84.30
N ALA A 79 -18.92 -15.92 84.61
CA ALA A 79 -18.92 -15.17 85.87
C ALA A 79 -18.44 -15.98 87.09
N GLU A 80 -17.20 -15.73 87.52
CA GLU A 80 -16.82 -15.90 88.92
C GLU A 80 -15.86 -14.79 89.35
N GLN A 81 -16.20 -14.20 90.50
CA GLN A 81 -15.62 -13.01 91.10
C GLN A 81 -14.35 -13.35 91.86
N THR A 82 -13.38 -12.45 91.87
CA THR A 82 -12.50 -12.30 93.04
C THR A 82 -12.13 -10.83 93.22
N LEU A 83 -12.60 -10.27 94.33
CA LEU A 83 -12.34 -8.91 94.83
C LEU A 83 -10.98 -8.86 95.58
N PRO A 84 -10.45 -7.66 95.87
CA PRO A 84 -9.06 -7.30 95.62
C PRO A 84 -8.16 -7.33 96.86
N LEU A 85 -6.85 -7.52 96.65
CA LEU A 85 -5.82 -7.07 97.59
C LEU A 85 -5.24 -5.73 97.14
N VAL A 86 -5.17 -4.82 98.10
CA VAL A 86 -4.58 -3.48 98.03
C VAL A 86 -3.10 -3.56 98.36
N GLU A 87 -2.25 -2.87 97.58
CA GLU A 87 -1.07 -2.10 98.00
C GLU A 87 -0.27 -1.59 96.77
N PRO A 88 0.61 -0.59 96.87
CA PRO A 88 0.47 0.75 97.45
C PRO A 88 0.59 1.83 96.35
N THR A 89 0.19 3.06 96.66
CA THR A 89 0.32 4.23 95.77
C THR A 89 1.80 4.56 95.47
N PRO A 90 2.24 4.58 94.20
CA PRO A 90 3.51 5.23 93.84
C PRO A 90 3.30 6.72 93.57
N THR A 91 4.12 7.52 94.23
CA THR A 91 4.35 8.95 94.05
C THR A 91 4.47 9.36 92.57
N PRO A 92 3.89 10.50 92.14
CA PRO A 92 4.00 10.96 90.76
C PRO A 92 5.46 11.33 90.44
N THR A 93 6.12 10.51 89.64
CA THR A 93 7.39 10.88 89.03
C THR A 93 7.09 11.73 87.80
N ASN A 94 7.27 13.05 87.94
CA ASN A 94 7.39 13.97 86.81
C ASN A 94 8.63 13.58 85.99
N LYS A 95 8.45 12.64 85.06
CA LYS A 95 9.36 12.50 83.92
C LYS A 95 9.22 13.79 83.10
N PRO A 96 10.30 14.53 82.78
CA PRO A 96 10.19 15.70 81.92
C PRO A 96 9.52 15.26 80.62
N THR A 97 8.34 15.80 80.34
CA THR A 97 7.74 15.66 79.01
C THR A 97 8.75 16.24 78.03
N PRO A 98 9.32 15.45 77.10
CA PRO A 98 10.18 16.01 76.07
C PRO A 98 9.41 17.16 75.40
N PRO A 99 10.06 18.30 75.11
CA PRO A 99 9.36 19.45 74.54
C PRO A 99 8.58 19.01 73.31
N PRO A 100 7.33 19.51 73.12
CA PRO A 100 6.47 19.05 72.05
C PRO A 100 7.23 19.17 70.73
N VAL A 101 7.33 18.05 70.01
CA VAL A 101 7.99 18.04 68.71
C VAL A 101 7.14 18.87 67.76
N VAL A 102 7.58 20.10 67.49
CA VAL A 102 6.85 21.04 66.65
C VAL A 102 6.85 20.52 65.20
N VAL A 103 5.66 20.49 64.59
CA VAL A 103 5.46 20.30 63.15
C VAL A 103 5.22 21.69 62.57
N GLN A 104 5.92 22.07 61.51
CA GLN A 104 5.83 23.42 60.98
C GLN A 104 5.85 23.47 59.44
N GLY A 105 5.32 24.56 58.89
CA GLY A 105 5.42 24.88 57.47
C GLY A 105 4.68 23.87 56.57
N PRO A 106 5.21 23.55 55.37
CA PRO A 106 4.51 22.68 54.42
C PRO A 106 4.24 21.25 54.94
N ILE A 107 5.10 20.72 55.83
CA ILE A 107 4.89 19.41 56.46
C ILE A 107 3.70 19.48 57.42
N GLU A 108 3.56 20.57 58.18
CA GLU A 108 2.40 20.79 59.06
C GLU A 108 1.11 20.91 58.27
N THR A 109 1.11 21.66 57.17
CA THR A 109 -0.06 21.75 56.27
C THR A 109 -0.48 20.36 55.81
N LYS A 110 0.48 19.52 55.41
CA LYS A 110 0.20 18.16 54.94
C LYS A 110 -0.28 17.24 56.06
N TRP A 111 0.38 17.26 57.21
CA TRP A 111 0.00 16.45 58.37
C TRP A 111 -1.40 16.81 58.86
N THR A 112 -1.73 18.11 58.93
CA THR A 112 -3.07 18.58 59.29
C THR A 112 -4.13 18.14 58.28
N ALA A 113 -3.83 18.21 56.98
CA ALA A 113 -4.72 17.69 55.93
C ALA A 113 -4.95 16.17 56.05
N LEU A 114 -4.01 15.44 56.64
CA LEU A 114 -4.11 14.01 56.96
C LEU A 114 -4.67 13.74 58.36
N LYS A 115 -5.45 14.68 58.92
CA LYS A 115 -6.10 14.60 60.24
C LYS A 115 -5.15 14.65 61.45
N ALA A 116 -3.94 15.19 61.26
CA ALA A 116 -2.96 15.40 62.31
C ALA A 116 -2.73 14.14 63.17
N ALA A 117 -2.62 14.28 64.50
CA ALA A 117 -2.38 13.17 65.43
C ALA A 117 -3.50 12.11 65.44
N ALA A 118 -4.71 12.46 64.98
CA ALA A 118 -5.83 11.53 64.88
C ALA A 118 -5.85 10.73 63.55
N GLY A 119 -4.93 11.03 62.62
CA GLY A 119 -4.82 10.36 61.34
C GLY A 119 -3.77 9.26 61.30
N ALA A 120 -3.64 8.64 60.12
CA ALA A 120 -2.76 7.50 59.85
C ALA A 120 -1.27 7.71 60.19
N LEU A 121 -0.82 8.97 60.21
CA LEU A 121 0.56 9.31 60.58
C LEU A 121 0.78 9.36 62.10
N GLY A 122 -0.25 9.65 62.90
CA GLY A 122 -0.12 9.82 64.35
C GLY A 122 0.72 11.04 64.76
N ALA A 123 1.24 11.01 66.00
CA ALA A 123 2.02 12.11 66.56
C ALA A 123 3.46 12.19 65.97
N PRO A 124 4.08 13.38 65.91
CA PRO A 124 5.47 13.52 65.48
C PRO A 124 6.42 12.91 66.51
N THR A 125 7.33 12.04 66.05
CA THR A 125 8.30 11.33 66.91
C THR A 125 9.71 11.89 66.81
N ALA A 126 9.99 12.69 65.78
CA ALA A 126 11.29 13.34 65.58
C ALA A 126 11.13 14.78 65.05
N LYS A 127 12.11 15.64 65.37
CA LYS A 127 12.18 17.00 64.82
C LYS A 127 12.33 16.93 63.29
N GLN A 128 11.79 17.93 62.59
CA GLN A 128 12.02 18.08 61.15
C GLN A 128 13.52 18.22 60.85
N VAL A 129 14.01 17.44 59.88
CA VAL A 129 15.39 17.49 59.40
C VAL A 129 15.39 17.87 57.93
N CYS A 130 16.15 18.91 57.57
CA CYS A 130 16.31 19.36 56.19
C CYS A 130 17.75 19.22 55.75
N SER A 131 17.99 18.57 54.61
CA SER A 131 19.31 18.43 54.00
C SER A 131 19.18 18.44 52.48
N LEU A 132 20.08 19.18 51.81
CA LEU A 132 20.16 19.28 50.35
C LEU A 132 18.81 19.56 49.65
N GLY A 133 17.99 20.43 50.24
CA GLY A 133 16.69 20.82 49.68
C GLY A 133 15.54 19.83 49.93
N VAL A 134 15.77 18.76 50.70
CA VAL A 134 14.74 17.81 51.13
C VAL A 134 14.56 17.94 52.64
N CYS A 135 13.33 18.27 53.06
CA CYS A 135 12.92 18.23 54.46
C CYS A 135 12.17 16.93 54.74
N SER A 136 12.35 16.36 55.91
CA SER A 136 11.60 15.18 56.35
C SER A 136 11.26 15.28 57.83
N GLN A 137 10.12 14.71 58.21
CA GLN A 137 9.72 14.58 59.62
C GLN A 137 9.07 13.22 59.84
N THR A 138 9.50 12.54 60.91
CA THR A 138 9.02 11.21 61.27
C THR A 138 7.87 11.30 62.25
N PHE A 139 6.86 10.48 62.02
CA PHE A 139 5.67 10.32 62.84
C PHE A 139 5.54 8.85 63.27
N GLU A 140 4.64 8.55 64.19
CA GLU A 140 4.41 7.17 64.68
C GLU A 140 4.08 6.20 63.53
N GLY A 141 3.18 6.63 62.65
CA GLY A 141 2.64 5.85 61.53
C GLY A 141 3.31 6.10 60.18
N GLY A 142 4.43 6.83 60.11
CA GLY A 142 5.11 7.07 58.84
C GLY A 142 6.09 8.23 58.84
N VAL A 143 6.39 8.75 57.65
CA VAL A 143 7.27 9.92 57.47
C VAL A 143 6.68 10.83 56.39
N ILE A 144 6.75 12.14 56.58
CA ILE A 144 6.46 13.11 55.52
C ILE A 144 7.77 13.66 55.00
N PHE A 145 7.91 13.70 53.67
CA PHE A 145 8.99 14.41 52.98
C PHE A 145 8.42 15.64 52.30
N TRP A 146 9.19 16.72 52.26
CA TRP A 146 8.89 17.93 51.52
C TRP A 146 10.08 18.36 50.68
N THR A 147 9.80 18.75 49.44
CA THR A 147 10.74 19.49 48.59
C THR A 147 10.02 20.69 47.99
N SER A 148 10.77 21.70 47.57
CA SER A 148 10.21 22.82 46.82
C SER A 148 9.64 22.42 45.45
N ALA A 149 10.12 21.31 44.87
CA ALA A 149 9.73 20.85 43.54
C ALA A 149 8.40 20.08 43.53
N THR A 150 8.15 19.25 44.55
CA THR A 150 6.99 18.33 44.56
C THR A 150 5.99 18.67 45.67
N GLY A 151 6.42 19.41 46.70
CA GLY A 151 5.62 19.63 47.89
C GLY A 151 5.75 18.48 48.90
N ALA A 152 4.82 18.43 49.86
CA ALA A 152 4.86 17.51 50.99
C ALA A 152 4.08 16.22 50.71
N HIS A 153 4.76 15.07 50.80
CA HIS A 153 4.22 13.75 50.51
C HIS A 153 4.55 12.75 51.64
N PRO A 154 3.55 11.97 52.10
CA PRO A 154 3.75 10.97 53.14
C PRO A 154 4.16 9.60 52.55
N VAL A 155 4.91 8.84 53.33
CA VAL A 155 4.98 7.38 53.21
C VAL A 155 4.46 6.79 54.53
N LEU A 156 3.36 6.05 54.45
CA LEU A 156 2.72 5.42 55.61
C LEU A 156 3.41 4.09 55.94
N ARG A 157 3.55 3.78 57.23
CA ARG A 157 4.28 2.61 57.73
C ARG A 157 3.43 1.35 57.74
N THR A 158 2.19 1.47 58.19
CA THR A 158 1.26 0.35 58.40
C THR A 158 -0.03 0.47 57.61
N GLU A 159 -0.42 1.70 57.27
CA GLU A 159 -1.59 1.99 56.44
C GLU A 159 -1.21 2.16 54.95
N GLY A 160 -2.22 2.08 54.07
CA GLY A 160 -2.00 2.09 52.62
C GLY A 160 -1.43 0.77 52.08
N HIS A 161 -1.10 0.74 50.80
CA HIS A 161 -0.57 -0.46 50.13
C HIS A 161 0.91 -0.28 49.75
N THR A 162 1.32 0.92 49.32
CA THR A 162 2.68 1.15 48.82
C THR A 162 3.68 1.47 49.93
N GLY A 163 3.25 2.23 50.93
CA GLY A 163 4.11 2.67 52.03
C GLY A 163 4.75 1.54 52.84
N PRO A 164 4.00 0.51 53.28
CA PRO A 164 4.56 -0.63 54.00
C PRO A 164 5.68 -1.34 53.21
N ARG A 165 5.56 -1.43 51.88
CA ARG A 165 6.62 -2.00 51.04
C ARG A 165 7.86 -1.13 51.00
N TRP A 166 7.71 0.19 50.87
CA TRP A 166 8.82 1.14 50.88
C TRP A 166 9.65 0.97 52.16
N HIS A 167 9.00 0.90 53.32
CA HIS A 167 9.68 0.67 54.60
C HIS A 167 10.38 -0.69 54.67
N ALA A 168 9.74 -1.76 54.19
CA ALA A 168 10.28 -3.12 54.30
C ALA A 168 11.49 -3.43 53.39
N LYS A 169 11.62 -2.75 52.24
CA LYS A 169 12.62 -3.11 51.20
C LYS A 169 13.90 -2.26 51.17
N GLY A 170 13.95 -1.15 51.88
CA GLY A 170 15.14 -0.28 51.92
C GLY A 170 14.84 1.22 51.95
N GLY A 171 13.57 1.62 51.95
CA GLY A 171 13.12 2.99 52.15
C GLY A 171 13.85 4.02 51.29
N LEU A 172 14.35 5.06 51.96
CA LEU A 172 15.02 6.20 51.32
C LEU A 172 16.23 5.78 50.48
N ALA A 173 16.97 4.74 50.88
CA ALA A 173 18.18 4.31 50.16
C ALA A 173 17.86 3.66 48.80
N LEU A 174 16.75 2.94 48.68
CA LEU A 174 16.38 2.23 47.46
C LEU A 174 15.42 3.04 46.56
N PHE A 175 14.42 3.66 47.18
CA PHE A 175 13.34 4.37 46.47
C PHE A 175 13.56 5.88 46.44
N GLY A 176 14.38 6.44 47.33
CA GLY A 176 14.38 7.88 47.55
C GLY A 176 13.12 8.35 48.28
N TYR A 177 12.88 9.67 48.24
CA TYR A 177 11.73 10.29 48.89
C TYR A 177 10.49 10.23 47.97
N PRO A 178 9.26 10.18 48.52
CA PRO A 178 8.05 10.23 47.72
C PRO A 178 7.93 11.57 46.99
N VAL A 179 7.59 11.51 45.70
CA VAL A 179 7.27 12.69 44.87
C VAL A 179 5.77 12.80 44.60
N THR A 180 4.99 11.81 45.05
CA THR A 180 3.55 11.83 45.13
C THR A 180 3.09 11.21 46.44
N ASP A 181 1.87 11.51 46.83
CA ASP A 181 1.16 10.67 47.79
C ASP A 181 0.90 9.28 47.19
N GLU A 182 0.50 8.32 48.01
CA GLU A 182 -0.18 7.13 47.51
C GLU A 182 -1.56 7.55 46.97
N THR A 183 -1.74 7.46 45.66
CA THR A 183 -2.97 7.87 44.97
C THR A 183 -3.77 6.66 44.54
N ALA A 184 -5.09 6.71 44.81
CA ALA A 184 -6.01 5.74 44.26
C ALA A 184 -6.23 6.00 42.76
N VAL A 185 -6.11 4.95 41.97
CA VAL A 185 -6.33 4.96 40.53
C VAL A 185 -7.19 3.76 40.14
N SER A 186 -7.68 3.75 38.89
CA SER A 186 -8.38 2.57 38.37
C SER A 186 -7.47 1.33 38.50
N GLY A 187 -7.92 0.32 39.24
CA GLY A 187 -7.18 -0.93 39.44
C GLY A 187 -6.34 -1.01 40.72
N GLY A 188 -6.21 0.08 41.49
CA GLY A 188 -5.56 0.03 42.81
C GLY A 188 -4.92 1.34 43.23
N THR A 189 -3.69 1.30 43.76
CA THR A 189 -2.97 2.50 44.23
C THR A 189 -1.57 2.58 43.66
N ILE A 190 -1.04 3.80 43.53
CA ILE A 190 0.29 4.05 42.99
C ILE A 190 1.00 5.13 43.82
N GLN A 191 2.31 4.95 43.99
CA GLN A 191 3.17 5.96 44.59
C GLN A 191 4.49 6.05 43.82
N LYS A 192 4.92 7.28 43.54
CA LYS A 192 6.11 7.59 42.74
C LYS A 192 7.19 8.17 43.65
N PHE A 193 8.45 7.83 43.39
CA PHE A 193 9.58 8.22 44.23
C PHE A 193 10.72 8.88 43.45
N SER A 194 11.55 9.64 44.15
CA SER A 194 12.60 10.48 43.56
C SER A 194 13.72 9.69 42.86
N SER A 195 13.89 8.40 43.16
CA SER A 195 14.83 7.54 42.41
C SER A 195 14.31 7.15 41.03
N GLY A 196 13.08 7.53 40.68
CA GLY A 196 12.39 7.06 39.49
C GLY A 196 11.71 5.71 39.68
N ARG A 197 11.78 5.09 40.87
CA ARG A 197 10.99 3.88 41.16
C ARG A 197 9.53 4.23 41.40
N ILE A 198 8.67 3.30 41.02
CA ILE A 198 7.22 3.35 41.24
C ILE A 198 6.80 2.08 41.96
N LEU A 199 5.96 2.25 42.99
CA LEU A 199 5.23 1.15 43.62
C LEU A 199 3.77 1.24 43.21
N ALA A 200 3.21 0.16 42.69
CA ALA A 200 1.81 0.06 42.31
C ALA A 200 1.19 -1.18 42.93
N TRP A 201 0.08 -1.01 43.63
CA TRP A 201 -0.75 -2.10 44.10
C TRP A 201 -1.93 -2.29 43.15
N THR A 202 -2.18 -3.53 42.71
CA THR A 202 -3.13 -3.85 41.64
C THR A 202 -4.34 -4.65 42.13
N GLY A 203 -4.74 -4.45 43.40
CA GLY A 203 -5.77 -5.25 44.05
C GLY A 203 -5.25 -6.59 44.62
N THR A 204 -4.36 -7.24 43.88
CA THR A 204 -3.90 -8.61 44.20
C THR A 204 -2.42 -8.72 44.51
N ARG A 205 -1.61 -7.80 43.99
CA ARG A 205 -0.16 -7.83 44.14
C ARG A 205 0.40 -6.42 44.14
N LEU A 206 1.59 -6.30 44.70
CA LEU A 206 2.36 -5.08 44.67
C LEU A 206 3.52 -5.22 43.68
N LEU A 207 3.57 -4.33 42.71
CA LEU A 207 4.55 -4.30 41.63
C LEU A 207 5.49 -3.10 41.81
N GLU A 208 6.76 -3.34 41.50
CA GLU A 208 7.82 -2.35 41.53
C GLU A 208 8.43 -2.25 40.14
N PHE A 209 8.56 -1.03 39.61
CA PHE A 209 9.18 -0.80 38.31
C PHE A 209 9.86 0.57 38.23
N SER A 210 10.76 0.71 37.28
CA SER A 210 11.56 1.91 37.05
C SER A 210 10.91 2.77 35.98
N ALA A 211 10.60 4.02 36.30
CA ALA A 211 10.03 5.03 35.40
C ALA A 211 11.07 5.69 34.47
N ILE A 212 12.36 5.40 34.66
CA ILE A 212 13.46 6.14 34.02
C ILE A 212 14.11 5.38 32.87
N ASN A 213 13.90 4.06 32.77
CA ASN A 213 14.50 3.24 31.73
C ASN A 213 13.55 2.14 31.22
N GLY A 214 13.97 1.49 30.14
CA GLY A 214 13.30 0.34 29.56
C GLY A 214 11.82 0.59 29.25
N ILE A 215 10.98 -0.28 29.80
CA ILE A 215 9.53 -0.23 29.59
C ILE A 215 8.87 0.90 30.39
N GLY A 216 9.32 1.16 31.62
CA GLY A 216 8.65 2.15 32.46
C GLY A 216 8.87 3.59 31.98
N SER A 217 10.02 3.93 31.38
CA SER A 217 10.18 5.24 30.72
C SER A 217 9.23 5.41 29.55
N ARG A 218 8.97 4.33 28.79
CA ARG A 218 7.96 4.37 27.73
C ARG A 218 6.54 4.52 28.30
N TRP A 219 6.22 3.84 29.39
CA TRP A 219 4.92 3.97 30.05
C TRP A 219 4.66 5.41 30.49
N VAL A 220 5.64 6.08 31.11
CA VAL A 220 5.55 7.50 31.44
C VAL A 220 5.34 8.35 30.19
N ALA A 221 6.16 8.15 29.14
CA ALA A 221 6.06 8.91 27.89
C ALA A 221 4.72 8.71 27.17
N ALA A 222 4.05 7.57 27.37
CA ALA A 222 2.73 7.29 26.81
C ALA A 222 1.58 7.94 27.60
N GLY A 223 1.84 8.63 28.71
CA GLY A 223 0.84 9.23 29.59
C GLY A 223 0.51 8.39 30.83
N GLY A 224 1.31 7.39 31.14
CA GLY A 224 1.27 6.62 32.38
C GLY A 224 -0.09 5.96 32.67
N GLU A 225 -0.50 6.07 33.93
CA GLU A 225 -1.71 5.47 34.47
C GLU A 225 -3.00 5.94 33.76
N ALA A 226 -3.01 7.16 33.21
CA ALA A 226 -4.17 7.69 32.51
C ALA A 226 -4.43 6.95 31.18
N VAL A 227 -3.37 6.61 30.45
CA VAL A 227 -3.46 6.03 29.10
C VAL A 227 -3.39 4.51 29.11
N LEU A 228 -2.45 3.93 29.86
CA LEU A 228 -2.22 2.48 29.88
C LEU A 228 -2.79 1.78 31.11
N GLY A 229 -3.10 2.53 32.17
CA GLY A 229 -3.43 1.96 33.48
C GLY A 229 -2.20 1.46 34.22
N LEU A 230 -2.43 0.73 35.30
CA LEU A 230 -1.37 0.13 36.10
C LEU A 230 -0.76 -1.08 35.39
N PRO A 231 0.49 -1.45 35.72
CA PRO A 231 1.04 -2.72 35.27
C PRO A 231 0.24 -3.86 35.89
N VAL A 232 -0.02 -4.91 35.10
CA VAL A 232 -0.71 -6.13 35.54
C VAL A 232 0.29 -7.23 35.88
N THR A 233 1.40 -7.26 35.14
CA THR A 233 2.49 -8.22 35.33
C THR A 233 3.79 -7.48 35.68
N ALA A 234 4.73 -8.21 36.29
CA ALA A 234 6.12 -7.78 36.29
C ALA A 234 6.64 -7.74 34.84
N GLU A 235 7.70 -6.98 34.61
CA GLU A 235 8.45 -7.01 33.37
C GLU A 235 9.03 -8.42 33.14
N ALA A 236 8.82 -8.95 31.93
CA ALA A 236 9.30 -10.26 31.53
C ALA A 236 10.27 -10.10 30.34
N CYS A 237 11.51 -10.54 30.56
CA CYS A 237 12.60 -10.50 29.58
C CYS A 237 12.92 -11.88 29.02
N GLY A 238 13.75 -11.92 27.97
CA GLY A 238 14.14 -13.16 27.29
C GLY A 238 13.38 -13.40 25.98
N LEU A 239 12.70 -12.36 25.46
CA LEU A 239 12.13 -12.41 24.11
C LEU A 239 13.25 -12.38 23.05
N LYS A 240 12.90 -12.69 21.80
CA LYS A 240 13.79 -12.61 20.63
C LYS A 240 14.60 -11.31 20.63
N ALA A 241 15.90 -11.40 20.29
CA ALA A 241 16.82 -10.26 20.32
C ALA A 241 16.94 -9.59 21.71
N SER A 242 16.87 -10.39 22.79
CA SER A 242 16.97 -9.91 24.18
C SER A 242 15.90 -8.88 24.54
N GLY A 243 14.70 -9.02 23.98
CA GLY A 243 13.60 -8.13 24.26
C GLY A 243 12.91 -8.44 25.59
N CYS A 244 12.15 -7.46 26.05
CA CYS A 244 11.30 -7.54 27.24
C CYS A 244 9.89 -7.06 26.91
N PHE A 245 8.91 -7.44 27.71
CA PHE A 245 7.58 -6.89 27.63
C PHE A 245 6.95 -6.76 29.02
N GLN A 246 5.94 -5.91 29.12
CA GLN A 246 5.11 -5.80 30.31
C GLN A 246 3.66 -5.57 29.90
N GLN A 247 2.74 -6.21 30.62
CA GLN A 247 1.32 -6.01 30.46
C GLN A 247 0.83 -4.89 31.39
N PHE A 248 -0.04 -4.05 30.85
CA PHE A 248 -0.79 -3.01 31.55
C PHE A 248 -2.29 -3.22 31.32
N ASP A 249 -3.14 -2.56 32.10
CA ASP A 249 -4.59 -2.72 32.03
C ASP A 249 -5.15 -2.52 30.60
N LYS A 250 -4.61 -1.53 29.86
CA LYS A 250 -5.10 -1.12 28.54
C LYS A 250 -4.15 -1.44 27.39
N GLY A 251 -3.14 -2.28 27.60
CA GLY A 251 -2.21 -2.65 26.53
C GLY A 251 -0.92 -3.31 27.00
N PHE A 252 0.02 -3.44 26.08
CA PHE A 252 1.35 -3.98 26.36
C PHE A 252 2.39 -2.97 25.92
N ILE A 253 3.52 -2.95 26.61
CA ILE A 253 4.73 -2.33 26.09
C ILE A 253 5.71 -3.46 25.77
N TYR A 254 6.20 -3.47 24.54
CA TYR A 254 7.28 -4.34 24.11
C TYR A 254 8.53 -3.49 23.89
N TRP A 255 9.65 -3.97 24.37
CA TRP A 255 10.94 -3.33 24.25
C TRP A 255 11.95 -4.30 23.65
N ALA A 256 12.79 -3.82 22.74
CA ALA A 256 13.98 -4.54 22.30
C ALA A 256 15.12 -3.57 21.98
N PRO A 257 16.39 -4.02 22.11
CA PRO A 257 17.55 -3.27 21.65
C PRO A 257 17.36 -2.79 20.21
N GLY A 258 17.66 -1.50 19.96
CA GLY A 258 17.53 -0.87 18.65
C GLY A 258 16.12 -0.40 18.25
N THR A 259 15.06 -0.91 18.89
CA THR A 259 13.67 -0.42 18.67
C THR A 259 13.19 0.49 19.80
N GLY A 260 13.64 0.24 21.04
CA GLY A 260 13.09 0.91 22.21
C GLY A 260 11.73 0.33 22.61
N GLY A 261 11.06 0.99 23.55
CA GLY A 261 9.76 0.55 24.07
C GLY A 261 8.63 1.13 23.25
N HIS A 262 7.65 0.32 22.88
CA HIS A 262 6.46 0.77 22.16
C HIS A 262 5.18 0.15 22.69
N VAL A 263 4.11 0.95 22.71
CA VAL A 263 2.78 0.47 23.09
C VAL A 263 2.15 -0.32 21.95
N VAL A 264 1.58 -1.48 22.27
CA VAL A 264 0.74 -2.26 21.35
C VAL A 264 -0.56 -2.63 22.08
N ARG A 265 -1.71 -2.32 21.49
CA ARG A 265 -3.03 -2.52 22.13
C ARG A 265 -4.15 -2.85 21.14
N GLY A 266 -5.33 -3.16 21.67
CA GLY A 266 -6.56 -3.34 20.90
C GLY A 266 -6.47 -4.39 19.80
N GLY A 267 -7.16 -4.13 18.67
CA GLY A 267 -7.20 -5.05 17.52
C GLY A 267 -5.83 -5.29 16.89
N ILE A 268 -4.94 -4.28 16.90
CA ILE A 268 -3.58 -4.41 16.38
C ILE A 268 -2.77 -5.41 17.21
N LEU A 269 -2.82 -5.29 18.54
CA LEU A 269 -2.19 -6.27 19.44
C LEU A 269 -2.72 -7.68 19.20
N GLY A 270 -4.05 -7.83 19.11
CA GLY A 270 -4.68 -9.12 18.87
C GLY A 270 -4.17 -9.77 17.58
N ARG A 271 -4.13 -9.01 16.47
CA ARG A 271 -3.63 -9.50 15.19
C ARG A 271 -2.13 -9.83 15.21
N TRP A 272 -1.32 -8.99 15.84
CA TRP A 272 0.12 -9.19 15.95
C TRP A 272 0.44 -10.44 16.77
N LYS A 273 -0.18 -10.60 17.95
CA LYS A 273 -0.04 -11.79 18.79
C LYS A 273 -0.49 -13.06 18.08
N ALA A 274 -1.64 -13.03 17.40
CA ALA A 274 -2.12 -14.18 16.61
C ALA A 274 -1.16 -14.56 15.47
N GLY A 275 -0.35 -13.62 14.98
CA GLY A 275 0.69 -13.88 13.99
C GLY A 275 2.03 -14.38 14.54
N GLY A 276 2.15 -14.56 15.86
CA GLY A 276 3.41 -14.93 16.53
C GLY A 276 4.22 -13.76 17.08
N ALA A 277 3.63 -12.55 17.13
CA ALA A 277 4.23 -11.34 17.68
C ALA A 277 5.65 -11.06 17.15
N GLN A 278 6.62 -10.81 18.03
CA GLN A 278 8.02 -10.55 17.67
C GLN A 278 8.72 -11.72 16.98
N ASN A 279 8.18 -12.94 17.10
CA ASN A 279 8.71 -14.12 16.42
C ASN A 279 8.23 -14.22 14.96
N SER A 280 7.22 -13.44 14.59
CA SER A 280 6.70 -13.36 13.23
C SER A 280 7.63 -12.58 12.28
N LEU A 281 7.28 -12.58 10.99
CA LEU A 281 7.95 -11.76 9.98
C LEU A 281 7.80 -10.24 10.22
N LEU A 282 6.87 -9.80 11.07
CA LEU A 282 6.74 -8.39 11.43
C LEU A 282 7.79 -7.93 12.43
N GLY A 283 8.29 -8.81 13.30
CA GLY A 283 9.21 -8.42 14.37
C GLY A 283 8.58 -7.45 15.38
N TYR A 284 9.42 -6.62 15.99
CA TYR A 284 9.02 -5.62 16.99
C TYR A 284 8.34 -4.39 16.37
N PRO A 285 7.47 -3.71 17.12
CA PRO A 285 6.97 -2.38 16.75
C PRO A 285 8.13 -1.38 16.59
N LEU A 286 7.95 -0.43 15.67
CA LEU A 286 8.88 0.69 15.42
C LEU A 286 8.27 2.05 15.72
N THR A 287 6.95 2.11 15.79
CA THR A 287 6.20 3.33 16.09
C THR A 287 5.11 3.02 17.07
N GLU A 288 4.55 4.08 17.66
CA GLU A 288 3.25 3.98 18.32
C GLU A 288 2.12 3.76 17.31
N GLU A 289 0.99 3.34 17.83
CA GLU A 289 -0.26 3.30 17.08
C GLU A 289 -0.73 4.72 16.74
N THR A 290 -0.88 5.00 15.45
CA THR A 290 -1.44 6.25 14.93
C THR A 290 -2.91 6.02 14.58
N CYS A 291 -3.82 6.59 15.37
CA CYS A 291 -5.26 6.54 15.18
C CYS A 291 -5.83 7.86 14.64
N GLY A 292 -7.11 7.86 14.26
CA GLY A 292 -7.77 9.01 13.65
C GLY A 292 -7.63 9.06 12.13
N LEU A 293 -7.26 7.93 11.52
CA LEU A 293 -7.29 7.77 10.07
C LEU A 293 -8.73 7.76 9.57
N THR A 294 -8.91 7.84 8.25
CA THR A 294 -10.21 7.69 7.59
C THR A 294 -10.95 6.44 8.08
N ALA A 295 -12.28 6.51 8.16
CA ALA A 295 -13.12 5.43 8.69
C ALA A 295 -12.74 4.98 10.13
N ARG A 296 -12.24 5.91 10.96
CA ARG A 296 -11.82 5.67 12.36
C ARG A 296 -10.72 4.61 12.48
N GLY A 297 -9.87 4.50 11.46
CA GLY A 297 -8.82 3.49 11.47
C GLY A 297 -7.57 3.92 12.24
N CYS A 298 -6.72 2.93 12.45
CA CYS A 298 -5.42 3.06 13.09
C CYS A 298 -4.37 2.29 12.29
N VAL A 299 -3.10 2.68 12.43
CA VAL A 299 -1.96 1.94 11.87
C VAL A 299 -0.82 1.91 12.88
N GLN A 300 -0.08 0.82 12.90
CA GLN A 300 1.20 0.75 13.60
C GLN A 300 2.25 0.10 12.71
N ARG A 301 3.46 0.67 12.71
CA ARG A 301 4.60 0.14 11.95
C ARG A 301 5.41 -0.81 12.82
N PHE A 302 5.88 -1.88 12.18
CA PHE A 302 6.74 -2.91 12.72
C PHE A 302 7.96 -3.07 11.80
N GLN A 303 8.99 -3.77 12.26
CA GLN A 303 10.22 -3.98 11.51
C GLN A 303 9.97 -4.53 10.09
N GLY A 304 9.08 -5.50 9.97
CA GLY A 304 8.77 -6.17 8.70
C GLY A 304 7.54 -5.67 7.97
N GLY A 305 6.86 -4.61 8.42
CA GLY A 305 5.64 -4.15 7.77
C GLY A 305 4.77 -3.25 8.64
N SER A 306 3.46 -3.28 8.42
CA SER A 306 2.50 -2.48 9.19
C SER A 306 1.23 -3.28 9.43
N ILE A 307 0.55 -2.97 10.53
CA ILE A 307 -0.78 -3.49 10.81
C ILE A 307 -1.75 -2.32 10.70
N PHE A 308 -2.73 -2.44 9.81
CA PHE A 308 -3.82 -1.49 9.65
C PHE A 308 -5.07 -2.05 10.29
N TYR A 309 -5.80 -1.21 11.04
CA TYR A 309 -7.07 -1.54 11.65
C TYR A 309 -8.14 -0.54 11.22
N SER A 310 -9.35 -1.04 10.97
CA SER A 310 -10.56 -0.22 10.97
C SER A 310 -11.70 -1.01 11.62
N PRO A 311 -12.75 -0.35 12.15
CA PRO A 311 -13.92 -1.05 12.67
C PRO A 311 -14.58 -1.96 11.64
N ALA A 312 -14.58 -1.59 10.36
CA ALA A 312 -15.24 -2.33 9.30
C ALA A 312 -14.43 -3.55 8.81
N THR A 313 -13.10 -3.49 8.83
CA THR A 313 -12.24 -4.53 8.25
C THR A 313 -11.52 -5.38 9.29
N GLY A 314 -11.42 -4.92 10.53
CA GLY A 314 -10.50 -5.51 11.51
C GLY A 314 -9.04 -5.18 11.22
N ALA A 315 -8.13 -5.85 11.93
CA ALA A 315 -6.68 -5.61 11.86
C ALA A 315 -5.99 -6.57 10.87
N HIS A 316 -5.22 -6.02 9.93
CA HIS A 316 -4.55 -6.77 8.86
C HIS A 316 -3.12 -6.33 8.66
N VAL A 317 -2.25 -7.32 8.41
CA VAL A 317 -0.83 -7.12 8.12
C VAL A 317 -0.64 -6.76 6.65
N THR A 318 0.17 -5.75 6.38
CA THR A 318 0.66 -5.41 5.04
C THR A 318 2.18 -5.27 5.10
N ARG A 319 2.91 -5.98 4.23
CA ARG A 319 4.38 -6.11 4.30
C ARG A 319 5.04 -6.25 2.93
N GLY A 320 6.37 -6.23 2.90
CA GLY A 320 7.16 -6.49 1.69
C GLY A 320 6.81 -5.58 0.52
N ALA A 321 6.95 -6.09 -0.71
CA ALA A 321 6.69 -5.33 -1.93
C ALA A 321 5.23 -4.86 -2.05
N ILE A 322 4.27 -5.67 -1.58
CA ILE A 322 2.86 -5.30 -1.53
C ILE A 322 2.65 -4.10 -0.60
N GLY A 323 3.24 -4.14 0.60
CA GLY A 323 3.16 -3.06 1.58
C GLY A 323 3.84 -1.78 1.14
N SER A 324 4.98 -1.89 0.46
CA SER A 324 5.64 -0.75 -0.17
C SER A 324 4.75 -0.13 -1.25
N ARG A 325 4.13 -0.94 -2.11
CA ARG A 325 3.22 -0.46 -3.16
C ARG A 325 1.96 0.20 -2.60
N TYR A 326 1.37 -0.42 -1.58
CA TYR A 326 0.20 0.13 -0.88
C TYR A 326 0.53 1.48 -0.22
N SER A 327 1.67 1.57 0.46
CA SER A 327 2.14 2.81 1.09
C SER A 327 2.39 3.91 0.05
N ALA A 328 3.07 3.59 -1.05
CA ALA A 328 3.35 4.52 -2.15
C ALA A 328 2.06 5.05 -2.81
N ALA A 329 0.98 4.26 -2.82
CA ALA A 329 -0.31 4.68 -3.35
C ALA A 329 -1.12 5.56 -2.37
N GLY A 330 -0.64 5.81 -1.16
CA GLY A 330 -1.35 6.58 -0.12
C GLY A 330 -2.07 5.72 0.94
N ALA A 331 -1.78 4.42 0.99
CA ALA A 331 -2.33 3.47 1.96
C ALA A 331 -3.87 3.54 2.06
N SER A 332 -4.43 3.66 3.27
CA SER A 332 -5.89 3.64 3.50
C SER A 332 -6.61 4.88 2.98
N ARG A 333 -5.88 5.91 2.53
CA ARG A 333 -6.43 7.08 1.83
C ARG A 333 -6.51 6.89 0.32
N SER A 334 -5.85 5.87 -0.21
CA SER A 334 -5.88 5.54 -1.64
C SER A 334 -7.23 4.95 -2.06
N MET A 335 -7.41 4.75 -3.36
CA MET A 335 -8.60 4.07 -3.89
C MET A 335 -8.80 2.63 -3.38
N LEU A 336 -7.74 2.00 -2.83
CA LEU A 336 -7.82 0.65 -2.27
C LEU A 336 -8.51 0.61 -0.91
N GLY A 337 -8.50 1.70 -0.14
CA GLY A 337 -9.01 1.70 1.23
C GLY A 337 -8.24 0.72 2.14
N TYR A 338 -8.89 0.22 3.19
CA TYR A 338 -8.26 -0.68 4.16
C TYR A 338 -8.08 -2.11 3.60
N PRO A 339 -7.08 -2.87 4.09
CA PRO A 339 -6.95 -4.28 3.74
C PRO A 339 -8.13 -5.09 4.29
N LEU A 340 -8.60 -6.05 3.50
CA LEU A 340 -9.61 -7.03 3.89
C LEU A 340 -8.99 -8.35 4.36
N THR A 341 -7.76 -8.61 3.92
CA THR A 341 -6.97 -9.77 4.30
C THR A 341 -5.56 -9.33 4.61
N SER A 342 -4.79 -10.18 5.31
CA SER A 342 -3.33 -10.12 5.24
C SER A 342 -2.84 -10.69 3.89
N GLU A 343 -1.58 -10.46 3.57
CA GLU A 343 -0.94 -11.02 2.38
C GLU A 343 -1.03 -12.56 2.38
N THR A 344 -1.50 -13.12 1.26
CA THR A 344 -1.61 -14.56 1.01
C THR A 344 -0.60 -14.93 -0.08
N CYS A 345 0.47 -15.61 0.33
CA CYS A 345 1.51 -16.12 -0.55
C CYS A 345 1.25 -17.57 -0.95
N GLY A 346 2.06 -18.11 -1.88
CA GLY A 346 1.84 -19.45 -2.46
C GLY A 346 0.94 -19.41 -3.70
N GLN A 347 0.80 -18.24 -4.32
CA GLN A 347 0.13 -18.10 -5.60
C GLN A 347 1.01 -18.67 -6.74
N PRO A 348 0.45 -18.92 -7.95
CA PRO A 348 1.23 -19.39 -9.09
C PRO A 348 2.51 -18.58 -9.32
N ALA A 349 3.58 -19.24 -9.76
CA ALA A 349 4.92 -18.64 -9.91
C ALA A 349 5.50 -18.03 -8.63
N GLY A 350 5.09 -18.54 -7.45
CA GLY A 350 5.61 -18.12 -6.14
C GLY A 350 5.16 -16.74 -5.69
N GLY A 351 4.09 -16.20 -6.28
CA GLY A 351 3.62 -14.87 -5.96
C GLY A 351 2.74 -14.79 -4.70
N CYS A 352 2.33 -13.56 -4.42
CA CYS A 352 1.47 -13.22 -3.30
C CYS A 352 0.37 -12.25 -3.75
N VAL A 353 -0.74 -12.26 -3.04
CA VAL A 353 -1.85 -11.32 -3.23
C VAL A 353 -2.33 -10.78 -1.89
N GLN A 354 -2.75 -9.53 -1.86
CA GLN A 354 -3.49 -8.97 -0.74
C GLN A 354 -4.74 -8.26 -1.24
N ARG A 355 -5.88 -8.53 -0.59
CA ARG A 355 -7.18 -7.93 -0.92
C ARG A 355 -7.43 -6.70 -0.05
N PHE A 356 -8.00 -5.68 -0.66
CA PHE A 356 -8.40 -4.41 -0.05
C PHE A 356 -9.84 -4.08 -0.44
N GLN A 357 -10.44 -3.09 0.22
CA GLN A 357 -11.83 -2.69 -0.04
C GLN A 357 -12.07 -2.30 -1.51
N GLY A 358 -11.08 -1.65 -2.14
CA GLY A 358 -11.18 -1.13 -3.51
C GLY A 358 -10.53 -1.96 -4.59
N GLY A 359 -10.02 -3.16 -4.27
CA GLY A 359 -9.30 -4.01 -5.23
C GLY A 359 -8.23 -4.87 -4.57
N SER A 360 -7.24 -5.31 -5.32
CA SER A 360 -6.18 -6.20 -4.86
C SER A 360 -4.81 -5.70 -5.29
N ILE A 361 -3.77 -6.06 -4.53
CA ILE A 361 -2.37 -5.91 -4.97
C ILE A 361 -1.81 -7.30 -5.20
N TYR A 362 -1.27 -7.51 -6.39
CA TYR A 362 -0.64 -8.75 -6.81
C TYR A 362 0.85 -8.55 -6.94
N TRP A 363 1.63 -9.52 -6.45
CA TRP A 363 3.08 -9.51 -6.58
C TRP A 363 3.59 -10.87 -7.06
N SER A 364 4.57 -10.86 -7.95
CA SER A 364 5.40 -12.04 -8.26
C SER A 364 6.86 -11.63 -8.39
N PRO A 365 7.82 -12.57 -8.30
CA PRO A 365 9.23 -12.29 -8.52
C PRO A 365 9.52 -11.66 -9.90
N THR A 366 8.73 -12.01 -10.92
CA THR A 366 8.97 -11.57 -12.31
C THR A 366 8.29 -10.26 -12.68
N THR A 367 7.15 -9.94 -12.04
CA THR A 367 6.36 -8.75 -12.38
C THR A 367 6.51 -7.62 -11.38
N GLY A 368 6.91 -7.91 -10.13
CA GLY A 368 6.78 -6.95 -9.04
C GLY A 368 5.33 -6.75 -8.59
N ALA A 369 5.10 -5.73 -7.74
CA ALA A 369 3.81 -5.48 -7.10
C ALA A 369 2.97 -4.45 -7.87
N TRP A 370 1.76 -4.84 -8.27
CA TRP A 370 0.82 -4.01 -9.02
C TRP A 370 -0.57 -4.02 -8.43
N ILE A 371 -1.19 -2.84 -8.45
CA ILE A 371 -2.56 -2.62 -8.00
C ILE A 371 -3.52 -2.97 -9.14
N SER A 372 -4.54 -3.77 -8.85
CA SER A 372 -5.72 -3.94 -9.71
C SER A 372 -6.95 -3.49 -8.93
N GLY A 373 -7.76 -2.62 -9.52
CA GLY A 373 -8.82 -1.87 -8.88
C GLY A 373 -10.23 -2.25 -9.33
N ARG A 374 -11.18 -2.17 -8.40
CA ARG A 374 -12.64 -2.20 -8.61
C ARG A 374 -13.10 -3.19 -9.69
N GLY A 375 -13.63 -2.66 -10.80
CA GLY A 375 -14.24 -3.45 -11.87
C GLY A 375 -13.22 -4.31 -12.62
N ILE A 376 -12.01 -3.79 -12.82
CA ILE A 376 -10.94 -4.53 -13.50
C ILE A 376 -10.53 -5.73 -12.62
N ASP A 377 -10.28 -5.52 -11.33
CA ASP A 377 -9.96 -6.60 -10.39
C ASP A 377 -11.09 -7.64 -10.30
N SER A 378 -12.34 -7.17 -10.20
CA SER A 378 -13.51 -8.04 -10.18
C SER A 378 -13.61 -8.90 -11.45
N ARG A 379 -13.38 -8.31 -12.63
CA ARG A 379 -13.36 -9.05 -13.90
C ARG A 379 -12.20 -10.04 -13.93
N PHE A 380 -11.01 -9.64 -13.49
CA PHE A 380 -9.83 -10.50 -13.43
C PHE A 380 -10.09 -11.74 -12.57
N VAL A 381 -10.61 -11.55 -11.35
CA VAL A 381 -10.96 -12.65 -10.44
C VAL A 381 -12.04 -13.55 -11.05
N SER A 382 -13.09 -12.98 -11.65
CA SER A 382 -14.16 -13.76 -12.30
C SER A 382 -13.68 -14.58 -13.50
N ALA A 383 -12.58 -14.17 -14.13
CA ALA A 383 -11.96 -14.86 -15.26
C ALA A 383 -10.89 -15.90 -14.83
N GLY A 384 -10.89 -16.32 -13.56
CA GLY A 384 -9.95 -17.30 -13.00
C GLY A 384 -8.74 -16.68 -12.28
N GLY A 385 -8.63 -15.35 -12.21
CA GLY A 385 -7.57 -14.65 -11.51
C GLY A 385 -6.17 -15.13 -11.91
N LEU A 386 -5.30 -15.34 -10.93
CA LEU A 386 -3.92 -15.82 -11.15
C LEU A 386 -3.85 -17.25 -11.69
N GLY A 387 -4.94 -18.04 -11.60
CA GLY A 387 -5.04 -19.36 -12.23
C GLY A 387 -5.55 -19.31 -13.68
N GLY A 388 -5.98 -18.14 -14.15
CA GLY A 388 -6.48 -17.93 -15.52
C GLY A 388 -5.37 -17.62 -16.52
N SER A 389 -5.76 -17.43 -17.78
CA SER A 389 -4.82 -17.21 -18.91
C SER A 389 -4.13 -15.84 -18.89
N LEU A 390 -4.57 -14.89 -18.07
CA LEU A 390 -3.99 -13.55 -18.00
C LEU A 390 -2.72 -13.49 -17.14
N GLY A 391 -2.55 -14.35 -16.14
CA GLY A 391 -1.43 -14.26 -15.21
C GLY A 391 -1.41 -12.95 -14.40
N TYR A 392 -0.23 -12.49 -14.00
CA TYR A 392 -0.08 -11.30 -13.17
C TYR A 392 -0.26 -9.99 -13.94
N PRO A 393 -0.77 -8.93 -13.29
CA PRO A 393 -0.67 -7.56 -13.82
C PRO A 393 0.80 -7.16 -13.99
N ILE A 394 1.09 -6.41 -15.06
CA ILE A 394 2.45 -5.94 -15.40
C ILE A 394 2.56 -4.42 -15.47
N ALA A 395 1.47 -3.71 -15.21
CA ALA A 395 1.41 -2.26 -15.21
C ALA A 395 0.28 -1.77 -14.29
N SER A 396 0.36 -0.49 -13.90
CA SER A 396 -0.75 0.21 -13.25
C SER A 396 -1.94 0.32 -14.20
N GLU A 397 -3.14 0.40 -13.64
CA GLU A 397 -4.30 0.83 -14.42
C GLU A 397 -4.06 2.24 -14.98
N ARG A 398 -4.33 2.40 -16.28
CA ARG A 398 -4.33 3.70 -16.94
C ARG A 398 -5.77 4.09 -17.22
N CYS A 399 -6.19 5.23 -16.67
CA CYS A 399 -7.52 5.78 -16.90
C CYS A 399 -7.42 7.09 -17.70
N VAL A 400 -8.22 7.19 -18.76
CA VAL A 400 -8.37 8.41 -19.58
C VAL A 400 -9.86 8.67 -19.74
N ALA A 401 -10.32 9.83 -19.27
CA ALA A 401 -11.73 10.17 -19.19
C ALA A 401 -12.54 9.06 -18.46
N ALA A 402 -13.57 8.51 -19.11
CA ALA A 402 -14.46 7.49 -18.54
C ALA A 402 -14.08 6.04 -18.92
N ALA A 403 -12.81 5.80 -19.24
CA ALA A 403 -12.30 4.47 -19.57
C ALA A 403 -10.98 4.20 -18.83
N CYS A 404 -10.76 2.93 -18.47
CA CYS A 404 -9.53 2.43 -17.87
C CYS A 404 -9.06 1.17 -18.59
N ALA A 405 -7.76 0.91 -18.57
CA ALA A 405 -7.16 -0.32 -19.08
C ALA A 405 -6.00 -0.76 -18.19
N GLN A 406 -5.82 -2.06 -18.05
CA GLN A 406 -4.70 -2.66 -17.33
C GLN A 406 -4.14 -3.85 -18.10
N SER A 407 -2.83 -3.82 -18.32
CA SER A 407 -2.11 -4.89 -18.99
C SER A 407 -1.68 -5.98 -18.01
N TYR A 408 -1.82 -7.22 -18.45
CA TYR A 408 -1.45 -8.45 -17.76
C TYR A 408 -0.45 -9.24 -18.62
N GLN A 409 0.22 -10.24 -18.03
CA GLN A 409 1.15 -11.11 -18.76
C GLN A 409 0.49 -11.77 -19.97
N GLY A 410 -0.79 -12.14 -19.90
CA GLY A 410 -1.51 -12.87 -20.94
C GLY A 410 -2.47 -12.03 -21.78
N GLY A 411 -2.52 -10.71 -21.59
CA GLY A 411 -3.47 -9.87 -22.31
C GLY A 411 -3.80 -8.57 -21.59
N GLU A 412 -5.05 -8.13 -21.73
CA GLU A 412 -5.49 -6.84 -21.23
C GLU A 412 -6.93 -6.88 -20.73
N ILE A 413 -7.22 -6.17 -19.64
CA ILE A 413 -8.59 -5.89 -19.22
C ILE A 413 -8.84 -4.40 -19.39
N THR A 414 -9.95 -4.08 -20.03
CA THR A 414 -10.43 -2.71 -20.15
C THR A 414 -11.75 -2.55 -19.43
N TRP A 415 -12.04 -1.32 -19.03
CA TRP A 415 -13.32 -0.90 -18.52
C TRP A 415 -13.72 0.42 -19.17
N SER A 416 -15.00 0.58 -19.50
CA SER A 416 -15.58 1.89 -19.82
C SER A 416 -16.99 2.00 -19.28
N LYS A 417 -17.47 3.24 -19.09
CA LYS A 417 -18.84 3.49 -18.63
C LYS A 417 -19.91 2.87 -19.54
N THR A 418 -19.67 2.81 -20.85
CA THR A 418 -20.63 2.31 -21.84
C THR A 418 -20.52 0.80 -22.09
N ALA A 419 -19.29 0.26 -22.15
CA ALA A 419 -19.08 -1.14 -22.51
C ALA A 419 -18.86 -2.08 -21.31
N GLY A 420 -18.77 -1.55 -20.08
CA GLY A 420 -18.40 -2.32 -18.90
C GLY A 420 -16.98 -2.89 -19.01
N THR A 421 -16.72 -4.01 -18.34
CA THR A 421 -15.41 -4.68 -18.36
C THR A 421 -15.29 -5.65 -19.54
N ARG A 422 -14.16 -5.61 -20.23
CA ARG A 422 -13.82 -6.56 -21.30
C ARG A 422 -12.42 -7.10 -21.11
N LEU A 423 -12.29 -8.41 -21.31
CA LEU A 423 -11.03 -9.15 -21.26
C LEU A 423 -10.60 -9.46 -22.69
N TYR A 424 -9.35 -9.18 -23.00
CA TYR A 424 -8.71 -9.49 -24.28
C TYR A 424 -7.50 -10.38 -24.02
N GLY A 425 -7.44 -11.52 -24.72
CA GLY A 425 -6.21 -12.33 -24.76
C GLY A 425 -5.13 -11.63 -25.56
N ARG A 426 -3.87 -12.03 -25.32
CA ARG A 426 -2.70 -11.52 -26.04
C ARG A 426 -2.89 -11.61 -27.56
N SER A 427 -2.55 -10.52 -28.24
CA SER A 427 -2.66 -10.35 -29.70
C SER A 427 -1.62 -9.33 -30.19
N GLU A 428 -1.51 -9.15 -31.51
CA GLU A 428 -0.61 -8.19 -32.14
C GLU A 428 -0.94 -6.74 -31.76
N CYS A 429 -2.18 -6.42 -31.36
CA CYS A 429 -2.51 -5.10 -30.82
C CYS A 429 -1.70 -4.77 -29.57
N HIS A 430 -1.36 -5.76 -28.74
CA HIS A 430 -0.56 -5.56 -27.53
C HIS A 430 0.89 -5.16 -27.85
N LYS A 431 1.39 -5.50 -29.05
CA LYS A 431 2.73 -5.06 -29.51
C LYS A 431 2.79 -3.55 -29.73
N LEU A 432 1.64 -2.91 -29.97
CA LEU A 432 1.51 -1.45 -30.02
C LEU A 432 1.63 -0.80 -28.62
N ASN A 433 1.44 -1.56 -27.54
CA ASN A 433 1.42 -1.05 -26.17
C ASN A 433 2.78 -1.13 -25.47
N ASN A 434 3.68 -2.00 -25.93
CA ASN A 434 4.90 -2.37 -25.22
C ASN A 434 6.20 -2.11 -26.02
N GLY A 435 6.15 -1.25 -27.04
CA GLY A 435 7.33 -0.86 -27.83
C GLY A 435 7.84 -1.93 -28.80
N GLN A 436 7.11 -3.05 -28.98
CA GLN A 436 7.49 -4.08 -29.94
C GLN A 436 7.15 -3.72 -31.39
N ALA A 437 6.27 -2.73 -31.62
CA ALA A 437 6.00 -2.21 -32.95
C ALA A 437 7.16 -1.32 -33.46
N LYS A 438 7.64 -1.58 -34.68
CA LYS A 438 8.71 -0.80 -35.34
C LYS A 438 8.20 0.52 -35.91
N TYR A 439 6.91 0.61 -36.20
CA TYR A 439 6.29 1.82 -36.72
C TYR A 439 5.37 2.49 -35.69
N PRO A 440 5.41 3.83 -35.59
CA PRO A 440 4.56 4.56 -34.66
C PRO A 440 3.10 4.57 -35.10
N THR A 441 2.22 4.60 -34.09
CA THR A 441 0.77 4.78 -34.27
C THR A 441 0.37 6.25 -34.36
N TYR A 442 1.29 7.18 -34.04
CA TYR A 442 1.02 8.63 -33.95
C TYR A 442 -0.18 8.99 -33.07
N GLY A 443 -0.46 8.15 -32.06
CA GLY A 443 -1.54 8.38 -31.11
C GLY A 443 -2.95 8.07 -31.64
N ALA A 444 -3.08 7.50 -32.84
CA ALA A 444 -4.35 7.14 -33.48
C ALA A 444 -5.34 6.43 -32.56
N ASN A 445 -6.63 6.63 -32.82
CA ASN A 445 -7.68 5.95 -32.05
C ASN A 445 -7.81 4.50 -32.49
N ARG A 446 -7.53 4.24 -33.78
CA ARG A 446 -7.61 2.90 -34.38
C ARG A 446 -6.44 2.65 -35.32
N VAL A 447 -6.01 1.40 -35.35
CA VAL A 447 -4.89 0.94 -36.17
C VAL A 447 -5.28 -0.37 -36.83
N LEU A 448 -5.24 -0.44 -38.16
CA LEU A 448 -5.27 -1.70 -38.88
C LEU A 448 -3.84 -2.18 -39.08
N LEU A 449 -3.51 -3.31 -38.45
CA LEU A 449 -2.26 -4.02 -38.70
C LEU A 449 -2.50 -5.00 -39.85
N THR A 450 -1.71 -4.91 -40.91
CA THR A 450 -1.81 -5.82 -42.07
C THR A 450 -0.45 -6.43 -42.35
N TRP A 451 -0.32 -7.75 -42.26
CA TRP A 451 0.96 -8.40 -42.49
C TRP A 451 0.89 -9.73 -43.22
N THR A 452 1.97 -10.03 -43.94
CA THR A 452 2.27 -11.35 -44.49
C THR A 452 3.32 -12.03 -43.61
N SER A 453 3.51 -13.34 -43.75
CA SER A 453 4.53 -14.05 -42.99
C SER A 453 5.93 -13.70 -43.47
N GLY A 454 6.09 -13.53 -44.79
CA GLY A 454 7.33 -13.12 -45.44
C GLY A 454 7.13 -12.20 -46.64
N TYR A 455 8.25 -11.81 -47.27
CA TYR A 455 8.23 -11.10 -48.55
C TYR A 455 7.84 -12.06 -49.69
N GLY A 456 7.19 -11.57 -50.75
CA GLY A 456 6.75 -12.40 -51.87
C GLY A 456 5.39 -13.07 -51.68
N GLU A 457 4.76 -12.90 -50.52
CA GLU A 457 3.44 -13.44 -50.20
C GLU A 457 2.36 -12.38 -50.37
N SER A 458 1.24 -12.76 -50.98
CA SER A 458 0.09 -11.87 -51.17
C SER A 458 -1.05 -12.12 -50.19
N HIS A 459 -1.13 -13.29 -49.54
CA HIS A 459 -2.11 -13.55 -48.48
C HIS A 459 -1.66 -12.89 -47.18
N ALA A 460 -2.54 -12.09 -46.58
CA ALA A 460 -2.23 -11.26 -45.42
C ALA A 460 -3.22 -11.48 -44.28
N THR A 461 -2.71 -11.39 -43.05
CA THR A 461 -3.54 -11.25 -41.85
C THR A 461 -3.81 -9.78 -41.58
N ASN A 462 -5.04 -9.47 -41.21
CA ASN A 462 -5.51 -8.13 -40.88
C ASN A 462 -6.09 -8.12 -39.47
N MET A 463 -5.53 -7.29 -38.59
CA MET A 463 -5.98 -7.11 -37.21
C MET A 463 -6.35 -5.65 -36.99
N TYR A 464 -7.62 -5.39 -36.71
CA TYR A 464 -8.08 -4.05 -36.39
C TYR A 464 -8.06 -3.83 -34.89
N CYS A 465 -7.25 -2.86 -34.47
CA CYS A 465 -7.04 -2.50 -33.08
C CYS A 465 -7.76 -1.19 -32.76
N MET A 466 -8.33 -1.12 -31.56
CA MET A 466 -8.91 0.11 -31.01
C MET A 466 -8.20 0.53 -29.73
N LYS A 467 -8.07 1.83 -29.54
CA LYS A 467 -7.44 2.40 -28.35
C LYS A 467 -8.49 2.62 -27.25
N VAL A 468 -8.30 1.98 -26.10
CA VAL A 468 -9.12 2.15 -24.90
C VAL A 468 -8.22 2.62 -23.76
N ALA A 469 -8.52 3.79 -23.20
CA ALA A 469 -7.71 4.40 -22.14
C ALA A 469 -6.21 4.45 -22.46
N GLY A 470 -5.88 4.70 -23.72
CA GLY A 470 -4.52 4.76 -24.23
C GLY A 470 -3.90 3.44 -24.70
N ALA A 471 -4.56 2.30 -24.47
CA ALA A 471 -4.04 0.98 -24.78
C ALA A 471 -4.78 0.35 -25.96
N TYR A 472 -4.06 -0.29 -26.87
CA TYR A 472 -4.62 -0.91 -28.06
C TYR A 472 -5.04 -2.35 -27.78
N VAL A 473 -6.32 -2.64 -28.00
CA VAL A 473 -6.94 -3.96 -27.86
C VAL A 473 -7.59 -4.37 -29.19
N PRO A 474 -7.75 -5.68 -29.45
CA PRO A 474 -8.35 -6.13 -30.71
C PRO A 474 -9.85 -5.80 -30.76
N ASP A 475 -10.30 -5.32 -31.92
CA ASP A 475 -11.72 -5.21 -32.30
C ASP A 475 -12.11 -6.46 -33.11
N TRP A 476 -11.40 -6.72 -34.22
CA TRP A 476 -11.56 -7.95 -35.02
C TRP A 476 -10.28 -8.34 -35.75
N ARG A 477 -10.26 -9.59 -36.23
CA ARG A 477 -9.22 -10.18 -37.07
C ARG A 477 -9.85 -10.84 -38.28
N THR A 478 -9.24 -10.69 -39.45
CA THR A 478 -9.65 -11.36 -40.69
C THR A 478 -8.43 -11.63 -41.58
N ASP A 479 -8.58 -12.47 -42.59
CA ASP A 479 -7.63 -12.59 -43.67
C ASP A 479 -7.93 -11.61 -44.82
N GLY A 480 -7.00 -11.49 -45.75
CA GLY A 480 -7.10 -10.58 -46.88
C GLY A 480 -5.96 -10.77 -47.86
N TYR A 481 -5.89 -9.88 -48.84
CA TYR A 481 -4.75 -9.86 -49.75
C TYR A 481 -4.10 -8.48 -49.83
N VAL A 482 -2.81 -8.51 -50.16
CA VAL A 482 -2.00 -7.36 -50.48
C VAL A 482 -1.57 -7.45 -51.96
N GLY A 483 -0.59 -6.64 -52.38
CA GLY A 483 -0.01 -6.71 -53.70
C GLY A 483 0.36 -8.14 -54.11
N LYS A 484 0.16 -8.51 -55.37
CA LYS A 484 0.42 -9.86 -55.89
C LYS A 484 1.87 -10.31 -55.69
N SER A 485 2.82 -9.38 -55.68
CA SER A 485 4.24 -9.61 -55.37
C SER A 485 4.57 -9.50 -53.86
N GLY A 486 3.55 -9.28 -53.02
CA GLY A 486 3.65 -9.09 -51.58
C GLY A 486 4.13 -7.70 -51.18
N PHE A 487 4.69 -7.59 -49.97
CA PHE A 487 5.28 -6.34 -49.50
C PHE A 487 6.62 -6.05 -50.20
N LYS A 488 6.89 -4.77 -50.44
CA LYS A 488 8.16 -4.30 -50.96
C LYS A 488 9.30 -4.55 -49.95
N ARG A 489 10.41 -5.13 -50.44
CA ARG A 489 11.68 -5.26 -49.68
C ARG A 489 12.36 -3.89 -49.49
N PRO A 490 13.15 -3.72 -48.41
CA PRO A 490 13.99 -2.53 -48.24
C PRO A 490 14.92 -2.34 -49.44
N GLY A 491 15.10 -1.10 -49.89
CA GLY A 491 15.96 -0.75 -51.03
C GLY A 491 15.35 -0.98 -52.42
N VAL A 492 14.31 -1.80 -52.55
CA VAL A 492 13.62 -2.00 -53.84
C VAL A 492 12.77 -0.76 -54.12
N PRO A 493 12.90 -0.03 -55.23
CA PRO A 493 11.97 1.06 -55.54
C PRO A 493 10.55 0.51 -55.57
N SER A 494 9.59 1.23 -54.96
CA SER A 494 8.17 0.81 -55.03
C SER A 494 7.75 0.75 -56.49
N GLY A 495 8.34 1.65 -57.29
CA GLY A 495 8.00 1.84 -58.68
C GLY A 495 6.54 2.24 -58.81
N PRO A 496 6.04 2.43 -60.05
CA PRO A 496 4.61 2.41 -60.28
C PRO A 496 4.06 1.08 -59.76
N THR A 497 2.77 1.05 -59.39
CA THR A 497 2.00 -0.16 -58.99
C THR A 497 2.15 -1.35 -59.94
N ARG A 498 2.80 -1.19 -61.11
CA ARG A 498 3.26 -2.24 -62.04
C ARG A 498 4.06 -3.37 -61.40
N ASN A 499 4.85 -3.12 -60.36
CA ASN A 499 5.63 -4.20 -59.72
C ASN A 499 4.80 -5.03 -58.73
N LEU A 500 3.51 -4.68 -58.56
CA LEU A 500 2.52 -5.37 -57.74
C LEU A 500 2.93 -5.51 -56.27
N TYR A 501 3.74 -4.57 -55.77
CA TYR A 501 4.16 -4.54 -54.37
C TYR A 501 3.28 -3.62 -53.53
N SER A 502 2.94 -4.09 -52.33
CA SER A 502 2.40 -3.21 -51.28
C SER A 502 3.52 -2.46 -50.55
N PRO A 503 3.30 -1.20 -50.16
CA PRO A 503 4.28 -0.46 -49.39
C PRO A 503 4.39 -1.00 -47.97
N THR A 504 5.58 -0.87 -47.37
CA THR A 504 5.81 -1.17 -45.96
C THR A 504 5.89 0.13 -45.15
N GLY A 505 5.12 0.26 -44.09
CA GLY A 505 5.15 1.44 -43.24
C GLY A 505 3.89 1.67 -42.42
N SER A 506 3.81 2.84 -41.80
CA SER A 506 2.62 3.35 -41.13
C SER A 506 2.08 4.51 -41.96
N PHE A 507 0.80 4.45 -42.32
CA PHE A 507 0.13 5.43 -43.17
C PHE A 507 -1.17 5.89 -42.53
N SER A 508 -1.49 7.19 -42.62
CA SER A 508 -2.77 7.71 -42.18
C SER A 508 -3.86 7.35 -43.19
N VAL A 509 -5.10 7.33 -42.74
CA VAL A 509 -6.26 7.41 -43.63
C VAL A 509 -6.86 8.81 -43.60
N THR A 510 -7.23 9.30 -44.78
CA THR A 510 -7.68 10.70 -44.98
C THR A 510 -9.11 10.78 -45.49
N GLU A 511 -9.44 9.96 -46.47
CA GLU A 511 -10.73 9.98 -47.15
C GLU A 511 -11.18 8.58 -47.57
N ALA A 512 -12.49 8.39 -47.64
CA ALA A 512 -13.16 7.20 -48.13
C ALA A 512 -13.89 7.51 -49.44
N PHE A 513 -14.17 6.47 -50.22
CA PHE A 513 -14.90 6.59 -51.48
C PHE A 513 -15.71 5.33 -51.75
N GLY A 514 -16.65 5.42 -52.70
CA GLY A 514 -17.43 4.27 -53.15
C GLY A 514 -18.74 4.68 -53.81
N LEU A 515 -19.67 3.73 -53.91
CA LEU A 515 -20.97 3.94 -54.55
C LEU A 515 -22.01 4.65 -53.65
N GLY A 516 -21.70 4.85 -52.37
CA GLY A 516 -22.58 5.54 -51.42
C GLY A 516 -22.05 5.49 -50.00
N ASN A 517 -22.19 6.59 -49.25
CA ASN A 517 -21.60 6.74 -47.92
C ASN A 517 -22.20 5.73 -46.91
N PRO A 518 -21.41 4.79 -46.35
CA PRO A 518 -21.93 3.80 -45.42
C PRO A 518 -22.12 4.33 -43.99
N GLY A 519 -21.95 5.64 -43.74
CA GLY A 519 -21.99 6.27 -42.42
C GLY A 519 -20.59 6.48 -41.83
N THR A 520 -19.64 6.98 -42.62
CA THR A 520 -18.27 7.27 -42.17
C THR A 520 -18.12 8.66 -41.56
N LYS A 521 -17.08 8.81 -40.72
CA LYS A 521 -16.57 10.10 -40.25
C LYS A 521 -15.43 10.65 -41.11
N LEU A 522 -14.90 9.85 -42.04
CA LEU A 522 -13.94 10.32 -43.03
C LEU A 522 -14.63 11.21 -44.06
N SER A 523 -13.87 12.10 -44.71
CA SER A 523 -14.36 12.74 -45.93
C SER A 523 -14.75 11.66 -46.93
N TYR A 524 -15.96 11.71 -47.48
CA TYR A 524 -16.48 10.66 -48.36
C TYR A 524 -16.73 11.17 -49.77
N ARG A 525 -16.24 10.44 -50.76
CA ARG A 525 -16.48 10.71 -52.17
C ARG A 525 -17.36 9.64 -52.80
N THR A 526 -18.56 10.06 -53.22
CA THR A 526 -19.38 9.23 -54.11
C THR A 526 -18.77 9.23 -55.50
N LEU A 527 -18.42 8.03 -55.97
CA LEU A 527 -17.85 7.84 -57.31
C LEU A 527 -18.93 8.04 -58.38
N ASN A 528 -18.51 8.53 -59.54
CA ASN A 528 -19.35 8.73 -60.73
C ASN A 528 -18.56 8.30 -61.99
N PRO A 529 -19.17 8.17 -63.18
CA PRO A 529 -18.50 7.69 -64.39
C PRO A 529 -17.19 8.39 -64.79
N ARG A 530 -16.97 9.63 -64.32
CA ARG A 530 -15.76 10.43 -64.56
C ARG A 530 -14.68 10.28 -63.48
N SER A 531 -14.96 9.59 -62.38
CA SER A 531 -14.03 9.44 -61.26
C SER A 531 -12.76 8.68 -61.65
N ARG A 532 -11.60 9.35 -61.53
CA ARG A 532 -10.27 8.78 -61.78
C ARG A 532 -9.32 9.03 -60.61
N TRP A 533 -8.35 8.14 -60.45
CA TRP A 533 -7.15 8.41 -59.67
C TRP A 533 -5.95 8.51 -60.60
N GLY A 534 -5.20 9.62 -60.53
CA GLY A 534 -4.09 9.86 -61.44
C GLY A 534 -2.94 8.89 -61.20
N GLY A 535 -2.58 8.11 -62.22
CA GLY A 535 -1.52 7.11 -62.17
C GLY A 535 -0.30 7.44 -63.01
N ASN A 536 -0.39 8.48 -63.85
CA ASN A 536 0.68 8.88 -64.75
C ASN A 536 1.68 9.83 -64.06
N PRO A 537 2.97 9.45 -63.87
CA PRO A 537 3.99 10.33 -63.30
C PRO A 537 4.18 11.61 -64.12
N TRP A 538 4.71 12.64 -63.46
CA TRP A 538 4.98 13.98 -64.01
C TRP A 538 3.74 14.75 -64.48
N THR A 539 2.54 14.24 -64.20
CA THR A 539 1.28 14.96 -64.42
C THR A 539 0.83 15.69 -63.14
N PRO A 540 0.07 16.80 -63.26
CA PRO A 540 -0.50 17.50 -62.10
C PRO A 540 -1.45 16.64 -61.25
N THR A 541 -2.06 15.62 -61.88
CA THR A 541 -3.04 14.70 -61.28
C THR A 541 -2.40 13.46 -60.66
N TYR A 542 -1.09 13.24 -60.82
CA TYR A 542 -0.41 12.06 -60.28
C TYR A 542 -0.68 11.87 -58.79
N ASN A 543 -1.11 10.66 -58.43
CA ASN A 543 -1.52 10.23 -57.10
C ASN A 543 -2.60 11.12 -56.45
N LYS A 544 -3.52 11.67 -57.25
CA LYS A 544 -4.66 12.46 -56.80
C LYS A 544 -5.93 12.03 -57.51
N TYR A 545 -7.05 12.20 -56.81
CA TYR A 545 -8.37 12.16 -57.43
C TYR A 545 -8.51 13.27 -58.47
N HIS A 546 -9.11 12.95 -59.61
CA HIS A 546 -9.58 13.93 -60.60
C HIS A 546 -10.78 13.37 -61.39
N GLU A 547 -11.45 14.23 -62.16
CA GLU A 547 -12.56 13.83 -63.03
C GLU A 547 -12.12 13.83 -64.49
N SER A 548 -12.31 12.72 -65.21
CA SER A 548 -12.06 12.62 -66.64
C SER A 548 -13.04 11.66 -67.31
N SER A 549 -13.51 12.02 -68.51
CA SER A 549 -14.31 11.12 -69.36
C SER A 549 -13.46 10.12 -70.14
N SER A 550 -12.14 10.31 -70.22
CA SER A 550 -11.21 9.39 -70.88
C SER A 550 -10.44 8.56 -69.86
N TRP A 551 -10.08 7.33 -70.25
CA TRP A 551 -9.07 6.54 -69.55
C TRP A 551 -7.72 6.87 -70.18
N VAL A 552 -6.83 7.53 -69.44
CA VAL A 552 -5.53 7.97 -69.94
C VAL A 552 -4.40 7.22 -69.24
N GLY A 553 -3.58 6.51 -70.02
CA GLY A 553 -2.38 5.83 -69.52
C GLY A 553 -2.67 4.92 -68.32
N TRP A 554 -2.00 5.18 -67.20
CA TRP A 554 -2.07 4.40 -65.95
C TRP A 554 -3.12 4.91 -64.96
N ASP A 555 -3.97 5.86 -65.34
CA ASP A 555 -5.01 6.37 -64.44
C ASP A 555 -5.96 5.25 -64.03
N GLU A 556 -6.28 5.19 -62.74
CA GLU A 556 -7.17 4.19 -62.20
C GLU A 556 -8.63 4.63 -62.39
N ASN A 557 -9.39 3.86 -63.17
CA ASN A 557 -10.81 4.12 -63.39
C ASN A 557 -11.65 3.64 -62.20
N MET A 558 -11.69 4.47 -61.15
CA MET A 558 -12.33 4.14 -59.87
C MET A 558 -13.80 3.72 -60.04
N TRP A 559 -14.54 4.36 -60.94
CA TRP A 559 -15.95 4.01 -61.19
C TRP A 559 -16.11 2.66 -61.87
N TRP A 560 -15.31 2.36 -62.89
CA TRP A 560 -15.36 1.08 -63.57
C TRP A 560 -15.09 -0.07 -62.60
N PHE A 561 -14.05 0.06 -61.76
CA PHE A 561 -13.77 -0.93 -60.71
C PHE A 561 -14.85 -0.99 -59.64
N ALA A 562 -15.45 0.13 -59.24
CA ALA A 562 -16.53 0.14 -58.25
C ALA A 562 -17.81 -0.53 -58.78
N SER A 563 -18.22 -0.17 -60.00
CA SER A 563 -19.40 -0.73 -60.68
C SER A 563 -19.22 -2.20 -61.06
N GLY A 564 -17.99 -2.64 -61.34
CA GLY A 564 -17.61 -4.04 -61.54
C GLY A 564 -17.40 -4.84 -60.24
N GLY A 565 -17.61 -4.26 -59.07
CA GLY A 565 -17.60 -4.96 -57.78
C GLY A 565 -16.29 -4.91 -56.97
N TYR A 566 -15.20 -4.39 -57.52
CA TYR A 566 -13.86 -4.33 -56.89
C TYR A 566 -13.72 -3.22 -55.84
N TYR A 567 -14.28 -2.03 -56.11
CA TYR A 567 -14.17 -0.83 -55.26
C TYR A 567 -15.53 -0.27 -54.81
N ARG A 568 -16.51 -1.13 -54.54
CA ARG A 568 -17.84 -0.68 -54.07
C ARG A 568 -17.73 0.25 -52.85
N GLN A 569 -16.74 -0.01 -51.99
CA GLN A 569 -16.25 0.90 -50.96
C GLN A 569 -14.72 0.81 -50.88
N GLY A 570 -14.07 1.90 -50.51
CA GLY A 570 -12.64 1.94 -50.25
C GLY A 570 -12.20 3.14 -49.42
N VAL A 571 -10.96 3.07 -48.92
CA VAL A 571 -10.29 4.13 -48.16
C VAL A 571 -8.93 4.41 -48.77
N VAL A 572 -8.58 5.68 -48.83
CA VAL A 572 -7.26 6.11 -49.27
C VAL A 572 -6.24 5.86 -48.17
N ILE A 573 -5.27 4.99 -48.45
CA ILE A 573 -4.07 4.84 -47.65
C ILE A 573 -3.13 5.96 -48.08
N ASN A 574 -2.73 6.84 -47.16
CA ASN A 574 -1.99 8.06 -47.48
C ASN A 574 -0.50 7.79 -47.79
N TYR A 575 -0.25 6.83 -48.67
CA TYR A 575 1.04 6.49 -49.23
C TYR A 575 1.41 7.48 -50.34
N ASN A 576 2.66 7.95 -50.32
CA ASN A 576 3.18 8.94 -51.26
C ASN A 576 2.34 10.24 -51.32
N ARG A 577 1.80 10.67 -50.16
CA ARG A 577 0.97 11.86 -49.97
C ARG A 577 1.15 12.43 -48.55
N PRO A 578 0.96 13.75 -48.33
CA PRO A 578 0.63 14.77 -49.32
C PRO A 578 1.84 15.22 -50.16
N LYS A 579 3.07 14.96 -49.70
CA LYS A 579 4.30 15.24 -50.45
C LYS A 579 4.52 14.12 -51.46
N ILE A 580 4.08 14.37 -52.68
CA ILE A 580 4.13 13.38 -53.77
C ILE A 580 5.54 13.38 -54.36
N VAL A 581 6.19 12.22 -54.27
CA VAL A 581 7.36 11.88 -55.05
C VAL A 581 6.89 11.21 -56.33
N GLN A 582 7.29 11.77 -57.46
CA GLN A 582 6.90 11.28 -58.77
C GLN A 582 7.50 9.90 -59.03
N ASP A 583 6.71 9.03 -59.68
CA ASP A 583 7.04 7.62 -59.93
C ASP A 583 7.32 6.75 -58.67
N ALA A 584 6.94 7.22 -57.48
CA ALA A 584 7.11 6.47 -56.23
C ALA A 584 5.92 5.53 -55.88
N GLY A 585 4.95 5.40 -56.78
CA GLY A 585 3.72 4.61 -56.61
C GLY A 585 2.50 5.50 -56.31
N PHE A 586 1.31 4.99 -56.67
CA PHE A 586 0.05 5.72 -56.59
C PHE A 586 -1.11 4.78 -56.21
N ALA A 587 -2.29 5.35 -55.91
CA ALA A 587 -3.55 4.62 -55.71
C ALA A 587 -3.47 3.42 -54.76
N ILE A 588 -2.84 3.59 -53.60
CA ILE A 588 -2.84 2.54 -52.57
C ILE A 588 -4.08 2.71 -51.70
N PHE A 589 -4.98 1.73 -51.77
CA PHE A 589 -6.27 1.74 -51.10
C PHE A 589 -6.44 0.55 -50.17
N LEU A 590 -7.35 0.68 -49.22
CA LEU A 590 -8.02 -0.44 -48.56
C LEU A 590 -9.40 -0.58 -49.21
N HIS A 591 -9.73 -1.71 -49.82
CA HIS A 591 -10.98 -1.86 -50.56
C HIS A 591 -11.57 -3.29 -50.48
N MET A 592 -12.76 -3.44 -51.07
CA MET A 592 -13.52 -4.70 -51.13
C MET A 592 -12.95 -5.69 -52.16
N ASN A 593 -13.62 -6.83 -52.36
CA ASN A 593 -13.21 -7.87 -53.29
C ASN A 593 -11.84 -8.48 -52.93
N LYS A 594 -11.87 -9.43 -51.98
CA LYS A 594 -10.73 -10.09 -51.34
C LYS A 594 -9.90 -10.95 -52.32
N VAL A 595 -9.11 -10.30 -53.18
CA VAL A 595 -8.20 -10.92 -54.16
C VAL A 595 -6.85 -10.19 -54.20
N PRO A 596 -5.74 -10.84 -54.63
CA PRO A 596 -4.45 -10.19 -54.82
C PRO A 596 -4.55 -8.92 -55.67
N THR A 597 -3.88 -7.85 -55.21
CA THR A 597 -4.01 -6.50 -55.80
C THR A 597 -2.72 -6.07 -56.51
N ALA A 598 -2.69 -4.86 -57.06
CA ALA A 598 -1.47 -4.22 -57.55
C ALA A 598 -0.64 -3.53 -56.44
N GLY A 599 -1.11 -3.53 -55.19
CA GLY A 599 -0.44 -2.88 -54.06
C GLY A 599 -1.38 -2.45 -52.92
N CYS A 600 -2.68 -2.43 -53.17
CA CYS A 600 -3.75 -2.20 -52.20
C CYS A 600 -3.91 -3.34 -51.18
N ILE A 601 -4.66 -3.08 -50.12
CA ILE A 601 -5.19 -4.10 -49.23
C ILE A 601 -6.63 -4.40 -49.69
N SER A 602 -6.95 -5.67 -49.91
CA SER A 602 -8.30 -6.12 -50.22
C SER A 602 -8.84 -7.04 -49.13
N LEU A 603 -10.04 -6.74 -48.62
CA LEU A 603 -10.73 -7.49 -47.58
C LEU A 603 -12.15 -7.87 -48.01
N ASP A 604 -12.81 -8.69 -47.19
CA ASP A 604 -14.24 -8.92 -47.31
C ASP A 604 -15.05 -7.64 -47.12
N ASP A 605 -16.19 -7.57 -47.80
CA ASP A 605 -17.10 -6.41 -47.79
C ASP A 605 -17.40 -5.90 -46.39
N TRP A 606 -17.73 -6.80 -45.47
CA TRP A 606 -18.10 -6.46 -44.10
C TRP A 606 -16.96 -5.76 -43.36
N ALA A 607 -15.71 -6.19 -43.56
CA ALA A 607 -14.55 -5.67 -42.86
C ALA A 607 -14.22 -4.25 -43.37
N VAL A 608 -14.35 -4.02 -44.68
CA VAL A 608 -14.15 -2.69 -45.28
C VAL A 608 -15.23 -1.72 -44.81
N VAL A 609 -16.50 -2.13 -44.80
CA VAL A 609 -17.60 -1.29 -44.30
C VAL A 609 -17.43 -0.96 -42.82
N ASP A 610 -17.10 -1.96 -42.00
CA ASP A 610 -16.88 -1.76 -40.56
C ASP A 610 -15.68 -0.83 -40.31
N TYR A 611 -14.56 -1.04 -41.00
CA TYR A 611 -13.39 -0.15 -40.95
C TYR A 611 -13.77 1.29 -41.31
N ILE A 612 -14.48 1.49 -42.42
CA ILE A 612 -14.90 2.82 -42.89
C ILE A 612 -15.80 3.52 -41.88
N ARG A 613 -16.78 2.81 -41.29
CA ARG A 613 -17.70 3.38 -40.30
C ARG A 613 -17.00 3.80 -39.01
N LYS A 614 -16.01 3.02 -38.57
CA LYS A 614 -15.33 3.23 -37.29
C LYS A 614 -14.12 4.15 -37.37
N SER A 615 -13.49 4.27 -38.54
CA SER A 615 -12.28 5.06 -38.72
C SER A 615 -12.56 6.57 -38.75
N THR A 616 -11.58 7.32 -38.29
CA THR A 616 -11.55 8.79 -38.27
C THR A 616 -10.29 9.30 -38.95
N PRO A 617 -10.26 10.56 -39.44
CA PRO A 617 -9.07 11.11 -40.06
C PRO A 617 -7.87 11.04 -39.11
N GLY A 618 -6.76 10.49 -39.60
CA GLY A 618 -5.54 10.29 -38.79
C GLY A 618 -5.38 8.90 -38.18
N ASP A 619 -6.41 8.05 -38.20
CA ASP A 619 -6.25 6.63 -37.91
C ASP A 619 -5.24 5.98 -38.87
N ARG A 620 -4.62 4.86 -38.45
CA ARG A 620 -3.46 4.30 -39.15
C ARG A 620 -3.75 2.96 -39.79
N ILE A 621 -3.06 2.71 -40.89
CA ILE A 621 -2.79 1.37 -41.41
C ILE A 621 -1.28 1.17 -41.29
N ILE A 622 -0.89 0.16 -40.52
CA ILE A 622 0.51 -0.27 -40.40
C ILE A 622 0.62 -1.59 -41.13
N MET A 623 1.37 -1.59 -42.23
CA MET A 623 1.40 -2.71 -43.17
C MET A 623 2.82 -3.07 -43.57
N GLY A 624 3.12 -4.36 -43.67
CA GLY A 624 4.47 -4.90 -43.94
C GLY A 624 4.57 -6.39 -43.67
N THR A 625 5.73 -7.00 -43.87
CA THR A 625 5.95 -8.38 -43.38
C THR A 625 5.97 -8.41 -41.85
N TYR A 626 5.64 -9.54 -41.22
CA TYR A 626 5.61 -9.63 -39.76
C TYR A 626 6.93 -9.17 -39.12
N GLY A 627 8.07 -9.64 -39.64
CA GLY A 627 9.40 -9.24 -39.19
C GLY A 627 9.75 -7.77 -39.49
N ALA A 628 9.11 -7.12 -40.47
CA ALA A 628 9.28 -5.69 -40.72
C ALA A 628 8.46 -4.83 -39.75
N LEU A 629 7.32 -5.33 -39.26
CA LEU A 629 6.44 -4.58 -38.36
C LEU A 629 6.82 -4.72 -36.89
N PHE A 630 7.34 -5.86 -36.48
CA PHE A 630 7.55 -6.18 -35.07
C PHE A 630 9.00 -6.56 -34.75
N ARG A 631 9.39 -6.30 -33.50
CA ARG A 631 10.63 -6.74 -32.88
C ARG A 631 10.47 -8.10 -32.21
#